data_AF-A0A314Y312-F1
#
_entry.id   AF-A0A314Y312-F1
#
_cell.length_a   1.000
_cell.length_b   1.000
_cell.length_c   1.000
_cell.angle_alpha   90.00
_cell.angle_beta   90.00
_cell.angle_gamma   90.00
#
_symmetry.space_group_name_H-M   'P 1'
#
loop_
_entity.id
_entity.type
_entity.pdbx_description
1 polymer ?
#
loop_
_entity_poly.entity_id
_entity_poly.type
_entity_poly.pdbx_seq_one_letter_code
_entity_poly.pdbx_strand_id
1 'polypeptide(L)'
;MSSQENGSSEHPTWPEFKLPDLLSTGTVRQVHATIENEWDPLQRSACQTAAGRALWKHVIHDPLADILAGETYLKNFHEKIKKDCVNKAREISGVILAVRTLWFDSKLEAALHSFNDREAQVVLLGAGMDARAYRLSCLKESNVFEVDFPEVLQIKATLLQAAMDSTNDHQYLTMTAKSITRVAADIRSNDWLEKLQISGFVPEKNTVWVLEGILYYLSHSEATQSLQFHLPFLQRLA
;
A
#
# COMPACT_ATOMS: atom_id res chain seq x y z
N MET A 1 41.10 -15.53 44.87
CA MET A 1 41.49 -14.98 43.56
C MET A 1 40.33 -15.22 42.63
N SER A 2 39.58 -14.17 42.32
CA SER A 2 38.48 -14.18 41.36
C SER A 2 39.07 -14.06 39.97
N SER A 3 38.68 -14.93 39.05
CA SER A 3 38.98 -14.81 37.62
C SER A 3 37.66 -14.95 36.89
N GLN A 4 37.26 -13.83 36.30
CA GLN A 4 36.02 -13.59 35.57
C GLN A 4 35.95 -14.48 34.32
N GLU A 5 34.81 -15.13 34.13
CA GLU A 5 34.38 -15.63 32.83
C GLU A 5 34.08 -14.44 31.93
N ASN A 6 34.95 -14.21 30.94
CA ASN A 6 34.67 -13.31 29.83
C ASN A 6 33.62 -13.98 28.92
N GLY A 7 32.34 -13.71 29.19
CA GLY A 7 31.28 -13.94 28.21
C GLY A 7 31.49 -13.00 27.03
N SER A 8 31.92 -13.54 25.89
CA SER A 8 31.94 -12.81 24.63
C SER A 8 30.50 -12.41 24.28
N SER A 9 30.22 -11.11 24.28
CA SER A 9 28.97 -10.57 23.76
C SER A 9 28.95 -10.76 22.25
N GLU A 10 28.45 -11.90 21.80
CA GLU A 10 28.06 -12.09 20.41
C GLU A 10 26.88 -11.14 20.14
N HIS A 11 27.19 -9.94 19.67
CA HIS A 11 26.16 -9.10 19.07
C HIS A 11 25.63 -9.85 17.85
N PRO A 12 24.32 -10.15 17.78
CA PRO A 12 23.76 -10.78 16.59
C PRO A 12 24.08 -9.90 15.39
N THR A 13 24.86 -10.45 14.45
CA THR A 13 25.22 -9.78 13.21
C THR A 13 23.97 -9.65 12.37
N TRP A 14 23.40 -8.45 12.33
CA TRP A 14 22.29 -8.15 11.44
C TRP A 14 22.76 -8.30 9.99
N PRO A 15 22.00 -8.97 9.11
CA PRO A 15 22.33 -9.03 7.69
C PRO A 15 22.49 -7.60 7.14
N GLU A 16 23.42 -7.43 6.20
CA GLU A 16 23.60 -6.15 5.54
C GLU A 16 22.33 -5.74 4.79
N PHE A 17 21.83 -4.53 5.08
CA PHE A 17 20.64 -4.00 4.44
C PHE A 17 21.00 -3.42 3.07
N LYS A 18 20.69 -4.17 2.01
CA LYS A 18 20.92 -3.75 0.63
C LYS A 18 19.66 -3.14 0.03
N LEU A 19 19.79 -1.93 -0.49
CA LEU A 19 18.73 -1.24 -1.24
C LEU A 19 18.68 -1.74 -2.69
N PRO A 20 17.48 -1.76 -3.31
CA PRO A 20 17.37 -2.03 -4.74
C PRO A 20 18.05 -0.95 -5.59
N ASP A 21 18.79 -1.38 -6.62
CA ASP A 21 19.54 -0.48 -7.51
C ASP A 21 18.62 0.55 -8.20
N LEU A 22 17.37 0.16 -8.47
CA LEU A 22 16.35 1.02 -9.07
C LEU A 22 16.09 2.32 -8.28
N LEU A 23 16.24 2.28 -6.95
CA LEU A 23 16.10 3.47 -6.10
C LEU A 23 17.20 4.51 -6.36
N SER A 24 18.34 4.07 -6.91
CA SER A 24 19.46 4.96 -7.24
C SER A 24 19.30 5.70 -8.56
N THR A 25 18.28 5.38 -9.36
CA THR A 25 18.01 6.08 -10.63
C THR A 25 17.61 7.54 -10.38
N GLY A 26 18.01 8.44 -11.28
CA GLY A 26 17.78 9.88 -11.13
C GLY A 26 16.30 10.24 -10.97
N THR A 27 15.43 9.63 -11.80
CA THR A 27 13.98 9.84 -11.75
C THR A 27 13.39 9.40 -10.41
N VAL A 28 13.66 8.17 -9.96
CA VAL A 28 13.10 7.64 -8.70
C VAL A 28 13.60 8.45 -7.50
N ARG A 29 14.89 8.82 -7.49
CA ARG A 29 15.45 9.67 -6.43
C ARG A 29 14.80 11.05 -6.38
N GLN A 30 14.58 11.68 -7.53
CA GLN A 30 13.95 13.00 -7.60
C GLN A 30 12.50 12.94 -7.09
N VAL A 31 11.74 11.91 -7.48
CA VAL A 31 10.37 11.74 -7.00
C VAL A 31 10.31 11.56 -5.48
N HIS A 32 11.17 10.73 -4.91
CA HIS A 32 11.23 10.57 -3.44
C HIS A 32 11.71 11.83 -2.72
N ALA A 33 12.61 12.61 -3.32
CA ALA A 33 12.98 13.92 -2.78
C ALA A 33 11.79 14.91 -2.76
N THR A 34 10.92 14.88 -3.77
CA THR A 34 9.66 15.67 -3.77
C THR A 34 8.75 15.22 -2.62
N ILE A 35 8.57 13.91 -2.41
CA ILE A 35 7.78 13.38 -1.29
C ILE A 35 8.32 13.91 0.05
N GLU A 36 9.63 13.84 0.26
CA GLU A 36 10.26 14.24 1.51
C GLU A 36 10.19 15.74 1.80
N ASN A 37 10.10 16.58 0.77
CA ASN A 37 10.07 18.03 0.91
C ASN A 37 8.65 18.60 0.94
N GLU A 38 7.73 18.04 0.15
CA GLU A 38 6.43 18.65 -0.13
C GLU A 38 5.26 17.98 0.57
N TRP A 39 5.30 16.65 0.78
CA TRP A 39 4.17 15.95 1.37
C TRP A 39 4.02 16.23 2.86
N ASP A 40 2.79 16.21 3.35
CA ASP A 40 2.51 16.28 4.79
C ASP A 40 2.73 14.90 5.47
N PRO A 41 2.65 14.82 6.82
CA PRO A 41 2.81 13.53 7.51
C PRO A 41 1.77 12.46 7.12
N LEU A 42 0.55 12.86 6.75
CA LEU A 42 -0.50 11.93 6.34
C LEU A 42 -0.11 11.26 5.02
N GLN A 43 0.27 12.04 4.02
CA GLN A 43 0.68 11.54 2.70
C GLN A 43 1.95 10.67 2.81
N ARG A 44 2.94 11.11 3.61
CA ARG A 44 4.17 10.34 3.85
C ARG A 44 3.93 8.98 4.52
N SER A 45 2.82 8.81 5.23
CA SER A 45 2.47 7.52 5.84
C SER A 45 2.26 6.40 4.81
N ALA A 46 1.93 6.76 3.55
CA ALA A 46 1.82 5.81 2.46
C ALA A 46 3.17 5.14 2.14
N CYS A 47 4.26 5.92 2.08
CA CYS A 47 5.62 5.41 1.85
C CYS A 47 6.12 4.59 3.06
N GLN A 48 5.80 5.02 4.28
CA GLN A 48 6.09 4.24 5.50
C GLN A 48 5.40 2.87 5.49
N THR A 49 4.14 2.83 5.05
CA THR A 49 3.38 1.57 4.94
C THR A 49 3.98 0.66 3.87
N ALA A 50 4.36 1.22 2.71
CA ALA A 50 5.08 0.47 1.67
C ALA A 50 6.42 -0.09 2.18
N ALA A 51 7.18 0.70 2.96
CA ALA A 51 8.44 0.23 3.56
C ALA A 51 8.20 -0.97 4.49
N GLY A 52 7.13 -0.93 5.28
CA GLY A 52 6.70 -2.06 6.09
C GLY A 52 6.44 -3.31 5.24
N ARG A 53 5.75 -3.18 4.10
CA ARG A 53 5.50 -4.31 3.21
C ARG A 53 6.79 -4.86 2.58
N ALA A 54 7.67 -3.97 2.14
CA ALA A 54 8.96 -4.32 1.55
C ALA A 54 9.86 -5.09 2.52
N LEU A 55 9.95 -4.66 3.79
CA LEU A 55 10.80 -5.32 4.78
C LEU A 55 10.19 -6.61 5.33
N TRP A 56 8.88 -6.82 5.16
CA TRP A 56 8.19 -8.07 5.47
C TRP A 56 7.96 -8.95 4.24
N LYS A 57 8.81 -8.83 3.21
CA LYS A 57 8.70 -9.57 1.92
C LYS A 57 8.76 -11.09 2.01
N HIS A 58 9.19 -11.64 3.15
CA HIS A 58 9.18 -13.08 3.41
C HIS A 58 7.76 -13.61 3.70
N VAL A 59 6.81 -12.72 4.00
CA VAL A 59 5.39 -13.06 4.18
C VAL A 59 4.50 -12.35 3.17
N ILE A 60 4.84 -11.11 2.79
CA ILE A 60 4.08 -10.32 1.81
C ILE A 60 4.79 -10.34 0.45
N HIS A 61 4.13 -10.84 -0.58
CA HIS A 61 4.62 -10.73 -1.94
C HIS A 61 4.11 -9.43 -2.58
N ASP A 62 4.84 -8.33 -2.36
CA ASP A 62 4.61 -7.04 -3.01
C ASP A 62 5.91 -6.58 -3.73
N PRO A 63 6.05 -6.86 -5.03
CA PRO A 63 7.28 -6.57 -5.78
C PRO A 63 7.51 -5.07 -5.99
N LEU A 64 6.50 -4.24 -5.75
CA LEU A 64 6.56 -2.78 -5.96
C LEU A 64 6.77 -2.03 -4.65
N ALA A 65 6.68 -2.71 -3.49
CA ALA A 65 6.79 -2.07 -2.19
C ALA A 65 8.09 -1.29 -2.01
N ASP A 66 9.23 -1.81 -2.48
CA ASP A 66 10.52 -1.12 -2.34
C ASP A 66 10.56 0.23 -3.06
N ILE A 67 10.17 0.27 -4.35
CA ILE A 67 10.18 1.50 -5.14
C ILE A 67 9.13 2.49 -4.64
N LEU A 68 7.97 2.01 -4.19
CA LEU A 68 6.93 2.86 -3.63
C LEU A 68 7.29 3.40 -2.24
N ALA A 69 8.13 2.69 -1.49
CA ALA A 69 8.64 3.11 -0.19
C ALA A 69 9.72 4.17 -0.31
N GLY A 70 10.70 3.97 -1.19
CA GLY A 70 11.86 4.86 -1.29
C GLY A 70 12.91 4.62 -0.20
N GLU A 71 14.13 5.08 -0.48
CA GLU A 71 15.32 4.82 0.33
C GLU A 71 15.17 5.27 1.78
N THR A 72 14.70 6.50 2.00
CA THR A 72 14.57 7.10 3.34
C THR A 72 13.65 6.27 4.22
N TYR A 73 12.48 5.89 3.72
CA TYR A 73 11.50 5.12 4.50
C TYR A 73 11.95 3.68 4.72
N LEU A 74 12.58 3.06 3.73
CA LEU A 74 13.17 1.73 3.86
C LEU A 74 14.26 1.69 4.95
N LYS A 75 15.22 2.63 4.92
CA LYS A 75 16.27 2.74 5.94
C LYS A 75 15.68 2.98 7.33
N ASN A 76 14.76 3.93 7.46
CA ASN A 76 14.13 4.26 8.74
C ASN A 76 13.36 3.07 9.31
N PHE A 77 12.62 2.34 8.47
CA PHE A 77 11.87 1.17 8.92
C PHE A 77 12.79 0.00 9.28
N HIS A 78 13.88 -0.20 8.54
CA HIS A 78 14.90 -1.20 8.84
C HIS A 78 15.53 -0.96 10.21
N GLU A 79 15.98 0.25 10.48
CA GLU A 79 16.56 0.61 11.78
C GLU A 79 15.54 0.46 12.91
N LYS A 80 14.25 0.73 12.65
CA LYS A 80 13.18 0.49 13.61
C LYS A 80 13.03 -1.00 13.96
N ILE A 81 12.95 -1.87 12.95
CA ILE A 81 12.90 -3.33 13.15
C ILE A 81 14.12 -3.82 13.94
N LYS A 82 15.32 -3.39 13.53
CA LYS A 82 16.57 -3.74 14.22
C LYS A 82 16.55 -3.31 15.67
N LYS A 83 16.12 -2.07 15.96
CA LYS A 83 15.98 -1.55 17.33
C LYS A 83 14.97 -2.36 18.14
N ASP A 84 13.83 -2.71 17.57
CA ASP A 84 12.80 -3.51 18.23
C ASP A 84 13.35 -4.89 18.62
N CYS A 85 14.08 -5.54 17.73
CA CYS A 85 14.67 -6.85 18.03
C CYS A 85 15.80 -6.78 19.06
N VAL A 86 16.71 -5.79 18.96
CA VAL A 86 17.79 -5.60 19.95
C VAL A 86 17.22 -5.35 21.34
N ASN A 87 16.15 -4.55 21.43
CA ASN A 87 15.50 -4.23 22.70
C ASN A 87 14.52 -5.32 23.16
N LYS A 88 14.39 -6.44 22.43
CA LYS A 88 13.41 -7.50 22.70
C LYS A 88 12.00 -6.94 22.89
N ALA A 89 11.62 -6.00 22.03
CA ALA A 89 10.30 -5.39 22.06
C ALA A 89 9.20 -6.47 21.96
N ARG A 90 8.09 -6.25 22.67
CA ARG A 90 6.93 -7.15 22.62
C ARG A 90 6.36 -7.29 21.20
N GLU A 91 6.44 -6.21 20.43
CA GLU A 91 5.98 -6.14 19.04
C GLU A 91 7.11 -5.62 18.17
N ILE A 92 7.29 -6.28 17.02
CA ILE A 92 8.26 -5.84 16.01
C ILE A 92 7.54 -4.97 14.98
N SER A 93 8.14 -3.84 14.63
CA SER A 93 7.59 -2.93 13.64
C SER A 93 7.31 -3.64 12.32
N GLY A 94 6.11 -3.40 11.79
CA GLY A 94 5.64 -3.95 10.52
C GLY A 94 4.89 -5.28 10.63
N VAL A 95 4.90 -5.99 11.77
CA VAL A 95 4.05 -7.19 11.97
C VAL A 95 2.58 -6.85 11.68
N ILE A 96 2.07 -5.76 12.26
CA ILE A 96 0.69 -5.32 12.04
C ILE A 96 0.41 -4.97 10.58
N LEU A 97 1.39 -4.39 9.88
CA LEU A 97 1.25 -4.07 8.45
C LEU A 97 1.21 -5.33 7.60
N ALA A 98 2.00 -6.34 7.95
CA ALA A 98 2.01 -7.63 7.29
C ALA A 98 0.69 -8.37 7.47
N VAL A 99 0.24 -8.53 8.71
CA VAL A 99 -1.05 -9.17 9.02
C VAL A 99 -2.20 -8.42 8.35
N ARG A 100 -2.20 -7.09 8.42
CA ARG A 100 -3.22 -6.25 7.78
C ARG A 100 -3.25 -6.46 6.26
N THR A 101 -2.10 -6.43 5.61
CA THR A 101 -1.99 -6.64 4.15
C THR A 101 -2.56 -8.00 3.76
N LEU A 102 -2.13 -9.09 4.42
CA LEU A 102 -2.59 -10.45 4.14
C LEU A 102 -4.09 -10.62 4.39
N TRP A 103 -4.61 -10.01 5.45
CA TRP A 103 -6.03 -10.06 5.77
C TRP A 103 -6.86 -9.37 4.69
N PHE A 104 -6.49 -8.15 4.28
CA PHE A 104 -7.20 -7.42 3.23
C PHE A 104 -7.10 -8.13 1.87
N ASP A 105 -5.93 -8.69 1.53
CA ASP A 105 -5.76 -9.48 0.31
C ASP A 105 -6.70 -10.69 0.28
N SER A 106 -6.72 -11.46 1.38
CA SER A 106 -7.59 -12.63 1.50
C SER A 106 -9.08 -12.27 1.47
N LYS A 107 -9.49 -11.17 2.12
CA LYS A 107 -10.88 -10.72 2.12
C LYS A 107 -11.32 -10.16 0.76
N LEU A 108 -10.44 -9.46 0.07
CA LEU A 108 -10.69 -8.98 -1.29
C LEU A 108 -10.90 -10.16 -2.25
N GLU A 109 -10.00 -11.14 -2.21
CA GLU A 109 -10.13 -12.36 -3.02
C GLU A 109 -11.42 -13.13 -2.70
N ALA A 110 -11.73 -13.35 -1.42
CA ALA A 110 -12.95 -14.04 -1.01
C ALA A 110 -14.22 -13.28 -1.45
N ALA A 111 -14.24 -11.95 -1.33
CA ALA A 111 -15.37 -11.13 -1.77
C ALA A 111 -15.56 -11.21 -3.29
N LEU A 112 -14.49 -11.12 -4.08
CA LEU A 112 -14.56 -11.24 -5.53
C LEU A 112 -15.05 -12.63 -5.97
N HIS A 113 -14.57 -13.70 -5.31
CA HIS A 113 -15.04 -15.06 -5.59
C HIS A 113 -16.51 -15.31 -5.22
N SER A 114 -17.10 -14.50 -4.33
CA SER A 114 -18.52 -14.61 -3.98
C SER A 114 -19.46 -14.05 -5.05
N PHE A 115 -18.94 -13.22 -5.96
CA PHE A 115 -19.73 -12.70 -7.06
C PHE A 115 -19.85 -13.73 -8.19
N ASN A 116 -21.07 -13.96 -8.67
CA ASN A 116 -21.33 -14.81 -9.84
C ASN A 116 -20.94 -14.12 -11.17
N ASP A 117 -20.60 -12.83 -11.13
CA ASP A 117 -20.19 -12.02 -12.27
C ASP A 117 -18.67 -11.79 -12.26
N ARG A 118 -18.05 -11.89 -13.43
CA ARG A 118 -16.62 -11.67 -13.61
C ARG A 118 -16.26 -10.18 -13.70
N GLU A 119 -17.23 -9.28 -13.92
CA GLU A 119 -16.96 -7.84 -14.10
C GLU A 119 -17.05 -6.98 -12.83
N ALA A 120 -16.74 -7.55 -11.66
CA ALA A 120 -16.77 -6.82 -10.41
C ALA A 120 -15.83 -5.60 -10.39
N GLN A 121 -16.23 -4.57 -9.64
CA GLN A 121 -15.43 -3.37 -9.41
C GLN A 121 -14.74 -3.45 -8.05
N VAL A 122 -13.57 -2.82 -7.94
CA VAL A 122 -12.87 -2.66 -6.66
C VAL A 122 -12.54 -1.19 -6.48
N VAL A 123 -12.88 -0.62 -5.33
CA VAL A 123 -12.57 0.77 -5.00
C VAL A 123 -11.63 0.80 -3.81
N LEU A 124 -10.42 1.33 -4.03
CA LEU A 124 -9.41 1.56 -3.01
C LEU A 124 -9.51 3.03 -2.57
N LEU A 125 -10.09 3.28 -1.38
CA LEU A 125 -10.21 4.63 -0.82
C LEU A 125 -8.95 4.97 -0.02
N GLY A 126 -8.31 6.10 -0.33
CA GLY A 126 -6.97 6.41 0.17
C GLY A 126 -5.96 5.38 -0.32
N ALA A 127 -5.95 5.16 -1.65
CA ALA A 127 -5.17 4.10 -2.28
C ALA A 127 -3.66 4.18 -1.99
N GLY A 128 -3.12 5.36 -1.66
CA GLY A 128 -1.75 5.58 -1.26
C GLY A 128 -0.75 4.87 -2.16
N MET A 129 0.17 4.14 -1.52
CA MET A 129 1.14 3.26 -2.18
C MET A 129 0.66 1.80 -2.28
N ASP A 130 -0.65 1.54 -2.38
CA ASP A 130 -1.18 0.21 -2.65
C ASP A 130 -0.79 -0.26 -4.07
N ALA A 131 -0.36 -1.52 -4.16
CA ALA A 131 0.09 -2.18 -5.39
C ALA A 131 -0.77 -3.42 -5.74
N ARG A 132 -1.92 -3.65 -5.08
CA ARG A 132 -2.79 -4.82 -5.31
C ARG A 132 -3.15 -5.03 -6.77
N ALA A 133 -3.50 -3.96 -7.48
CA ALA A 133 -3.85 -4.01 -8.90
C ALA A 133 -2.70 -4.49 -9.81
N TYR A 134 -1.46 -4.48 -9.30
CA TYR A 134 -0.28 -4.96 -10.00
C TYR A 134 0.18 -6.37 -9.57
N ARG A 135 -0.34 -6.90 -8.45
CA ARG A 135 0.17 -8.17 -7.87
C ARG A 135 -0.88 -9.23 -7.56
N LEU A 136 -2.17 -8.89 -7.46
CA LEU A 136 -3.22 -9.85 -7.10
C LEU A 136 -3.94 -10.41 -8.33
N SER A 137 -3.76 -11.70 -8.58
CA SER A 137 -4.37 -12.42 -9.72
C SER A 137 -5.89 -12.45 -9.70
N CYS A 138 -6.53 -12.34 -8.54
CA CYS A 138 -7.99 -12.28 -8.41
C CYS A 138 -8.59 -11.00 -9.06
N LEU A 139 -7.78 -9.98 -9.33
CA LEU A 139 -8.22 -8.73 -9.95
C LEU A 139 -8.20 -8.74 -11.48
N LYS A 140 -7.77 -9.83 -12.12
CA LYS A 140 -7.58 -9.91 -13.58
C LYS A 140 -8.82 -9.56 -14.42
N GLU A 141 -10.02 -9.78 -13.89
CA GLU A 141 -11.28 -9.44 -14.55
C GLU A 141 -11.95 -8.19 -13.95
N SER A 142 -11.35 -7.60 -12.91
CA SER A 142 -11.94 -6.51 -12.13
C SER A 142 -11.39 -5.15 -12.52
N ASN A 143 -12.30 -4.16 -12.60
CA ASN A 143 -11.91 -2.77 -12.77
C ASN A 143 -11.57 -2.17 -11.39
N VAL A 144 -10.35 -1.66 -11.23
CA VAL A 144 -9.88 -1.08 -9.98
C VAL A 144 -9.94 0.45 -10.07
N PHE A 145 -10.55 1.08 -9.08
CA PHE A 145 -10.59 2.53 -8.91
C PHE A 145 -9.71 2.90 -7.71
N GLU A 146 -8.71 3.73 -7.95
CA GLU A 146 -7.86 4.28 -6.90
C GLU A 146 -8.29 5.71 -6.61
N VAL A 147 -8.86 5.94 -5.42
CA VAL A 147 -9.32 7.27 -4.99
C VAL A 147 -8.33 7.82 -3.97
N ASP A 148 -7.68 8.93 -4.30
CA ASP A 148 -6.72 9.59 -3.41
C ASP A 148 -6.44 11.04 -3.88
N PHE A 149 -5.60 11.75 -3.13
CA PHE A 149 -5.09 13.06 -3.50
C PHE A 149 -4.39 13.03 -4.87
N PRO A 150 -4.58 14.06 -5.72
CA PRO A 150 -3.98 14.14 -7.05
C PRO A 150 -2.46 13.88 -7.05
N GLU A 151 -1.75 14.48 -6.12
CA GLU A 151 -0.29 14.38 -5.97
C GLU A 151 0.16 12.96 -5.58
N VAL A 152 -0.61 12.25 -4.75
CA VAL A 152 -0.32 10.87 -4.36
C VAL A 152 -0.48 9.93 -5.56
N LEU A 153 -1.57 10.09 -6.31
CA LEU A 153 -1.84 9.29 -7.51
C LEU A 153 -0.80 9.54 -8.61
N GLN A 154 -0.41 10.80 -8.83
CA GLN A 154 0.59 11.17 -9.83
C GLN A 154 1.98 10.62 -9.50
N ILE A 155 2.40 10.75 -8.24
CA ILE A 155 3.70 10.22 -7.79
C ILE A 155 3.71 8.69 -7.88
N LYS A 156 2.67 8.01 -7.40
CA LYS A 156 2.57 6.56 -7.54
C LYS A 156 2.66 6.13 -9.00
N ALA A 157 1.91 6.77 -9.90
CA ALA A 157 1.96 6.46 -11.33
C ALA A 157 3.39 6.63 -11.91
N THR A 158 4.09 7.69 -11.52
CA THR A 158 5.46 7.97 -11.96
C THR A 158 6.44 6.90 -11.47
N LEU A 159 6.36 6.50 -10.20
CA LEU A 159 7.19 5.44 -9.63
C LEU A 159 6.93 4.08 -10.29
N LEU A 160 5.66 3.76 -10.54
CA LEU A 160 5.29 2.53 -11.24
C LEU A 160 5.79 2.52 -12.68
N GLN A 161 5.72 3.65 -13.39
CA GLN A 161 6.28 3.78 -14.73
C GLN A 161 7.80 3.54 -14.73
N ALA A 162 8.52 4.17 -13.80
CA ALA A 162 9.95 3.95 -13.65
C ALA A 162 10.30 2.48 -13.34
N ALA A 163 9.45 1.79 -12.55
CA ALA A 163 9.60 0.36 -12.31
C ALA A 163 9.49 -0.46 -13.59
N MET A 164 8.44 -0.21 -14.38
CA MET A 164 8.19 -0.89 -15.66
C MET A 164 9.34 -0.66 -16.65
N ASP A 165 9.81 0.58 -16.80
CA ASP A 165 10.87 0.96 -17.73
C ASP A 165 12.24 0.35 -17.37
N SER A 166 12.48 0.10 -16.09
CA SER A 166 13.78 -0.40 -15.59
C SER A 166 13.98 -1.91 -15.77
N THR A 167 12.91 -2.67 -16.02
CA THR A 167 13.01 -4.11 -16.18
C THR A 167 13.57 -4.46 -17.56
N ASN A 168 14.89 -4.64 -17.64
CA ASN A 168 15.59 -5.14 -18.83
C ASN A 168 15.03 -6.50 -19.33
N ASP A 169 14.35 -7.24 -18.44
CA ASP A 169 13.43 -8.31 -18.80
C ASP A 169 12.00 -7.77 -18.76
N HIS A 170 11.46 -7.33 -19.90
CA HIS A 170 10.11 -6.77 -20.08
C HIS A 170 8.94 -7.73 -19.73
N GLN A 171 9.16 -8.72 -18.86
CA GLN A 171 8.29 -9.87 -18.65
C GLN A 171 7.57 -9.90 -17.28
N TYR A 172 7.89 -9.01 -16.32
CA TYR A 172 7.49 -9.26 -14.93
C TYR A 172 6.71 -8.16 -14.19
N LEU A 173 6.59 -6.95 -14.73
CA LEU A 173 5.82 -5.87 -14.09
C LEU A 173 4.74 -5.33 -15.03
N THR A 174 3.78 -6.19 -15.35
CA THR A 174 2.53 -5.77 -16.02
C THR A 174 1.42 -5.63 -14.98
N MET A 175 0.52 -4.66 -15.18
CA MET A 175 -0.72 -4.55 -14.42
C MET A 175 -1.46 -5.89 -14.43
N THR A 176 -1.82 -6.40 -13.26
CA THR A 176 -2.53 -7.68 -13.14
C THR A 176 -4.05 -7.48 -13.25
N ALA A 177 -4.57 -6.35 -12.78
CA ALA A 177 -6.00 -6.03 -12.87
C ALA A 177 -6.47 -5.80 -14.31
N LYS A 178 -7.79 -5.92 -14.57
CA LYS A 178 -8.37 -5.60 -15.89
C LYS A 178 -8.12 -4.15 -16.30
N SER A 179 -8.29 -3.23 -15.36
CA SER A 179 -8.01 -1.81 -15.54
C SER A 179 -7.74 -1.13 -14.20
N ILE A 180 -7.02 0.00 -14.25
CA ILE A 180 -6.85 0.92 -13.13
C ILE A 180 -7.31 2.31 -13.56
N THR A 181 -8.31 2.84 -12.87
CA THR A 181 -8.78 4.22 -13.02
C THR A 181 -8.39 5.02 -11.79
N ARG A 182 -7.61 6.08 -11.98
CA ARG A 182 -7.19 6.98 -10.90
C ARG A 182 -8.19 8.12 -10.77
N VAL A 183 -8.76 8.27 -9.59
CA VAL A 183 -9.79 9.26 -9.27
C VAL A 183 -9.21 10.25 -8.29
N ALA A 184 -8.78 11.40 -8.81
CA ALA A 184 -8.18 12.46 -8.01
C ALA A 184 -9.25 13.17 -7.15
N ALA A 185 -9.36 12.75 -5.89
CA ALA A 185 -10.37 13.25 -4.97
C ALA A 185 -9.93 13.10 -3.51
N ASP A 186 -10.29 14.09 -2.70
CA ASP A 186 -10.25 14.00 -1.25
C ASP A 186 -11.54 13.33 -0.75
N ILE A 187 -11.43 12.18 -0.08
CA ILE A 187 -12.59 11.44 0.44
C ILE A 187 -13.38 12.19 1.53
N ARG A 188 -12.80 13.28 2.08
CA ARG A 188 -13.46 14.20 3.03
C ARG A 188 -14.33 15.23 2.33
N SER A 189 -14.11 15.45 1.03
CA SER A 189 -14.92 16.36 0.21
C SER A 189 -16.28 15.73 -0.10
N ASN A 190 -17.31 16.52 -0.36
CA ASN A 190 -18.63 15.98 -0.73
C ASN A 190 -18.71 15.52 -2.20
N ASP A 191 -17.70 15.80 -3.03
CA ASP A 191 -17.72 15.58 -4.49
C ASP A 191 -16.95 14.33 -4.96
N TRP A 192 -16.32 13.57 -4.07
CA TRP A 192 -15.48 12.43 -4.48
C TRP A 192 -16.28 11.29 -5.14
N LEU A 193 -17.52 11.07 -4.70
CA LEU A 193 -18.43 10.06 -5.27
C LEU A 193 -18.85 10.42 -6.69
N GLU A 194 -19.15 11.70 -6.93
CA GLU A 194 -19.47 12.22 -8.26
C GLU A 194 -18.27 12.04 -9.20
N LYS A 195 -17.06 12.42 -8.74
CA LYS A 195 -15.81 12.19 -9.49
C LYS A 195 -15.59 10.71 -9.81
N LEU A 196 -15.87 9.83 -8.86
CA LEU A 196 -15.77 8.38 -9.05
C LEU A 196 -16.74 7.89 -10.14
N GLN A 197 -18.00 8.33 -10.11
CA GLN A 197 -19.01 8.00 -11.13
C GLN A 197 -18.63 8.55 -12.51
N ILE A 198 -18.19 9.81 -12.60
CA ILE A 198 -17.71 10.43 -13.85
C ILE A 198 -16.52 9.65 -14.43
N SER A 199 -15.69 9.06 -13.56
CA SER A 199 -14.55 8.23 -13.97
C SER A 199 -14.93 6.82 -14.46
N GLY A 200 -16.23 6.51 -14.54
CA GLY A 200 -16.75 5.25 -15.08
C GLY A 200 -17.14 4.21 -14.04
N PHE A 201 -17.20 4.57 -12.76
CA PHE A 201 -17.77 3.70 -11.73
C PHE A 201 -19.28 3.52 -11.94
N VAL A 202 -19.76 2.27 -11.96
CA VAL A 202 -21.19 1.94 -12.12
C VAL A 202 -21.77 1.45 -10.77
N PRO A 203 -22.62 2.24 -10.08
CA PRO A 203 -23.16 1.89 -8.77
C PRO A 203 -23.92 0.56 -8.71
N GLU A 204 -24.51 0.13 -9.83
CA GLU A 204 -25.32 -1.09 -9.92
C GLU A 204 -24.48 -2.38 -10.02
N LYS A 205 -23.18 -2.26 -10.31
CA LYS A 205 -22.27 -3.42 -10.40
C LYS A 205 -21.77 -3.83 -9.02
N ASN A 206 -21.53 -5.14 -8.87
CA ASN A 206 -20.90 -5.69 -7.68
C ASN A 206 -19.56 -4.99 -7.42
N THR A 207 -19.44 -4.41 -6.22
CA THR A 207 -18.27 -3.60 -5.85
C THR A 207 -17.70 -4.05 -4.51
N VAL A 208 -16.39 -4.32 -4.47
CA VAL A 208 -15.66 -4.46 -3.21
C VAL A 208 -15.03 -3.11 -2.85
N TRP A 209 -15.35 -2.60 -1.66
CA TRP A 209 -14.77 -1.37 -1.12
C TRP A 209 -13.65 -1.71 -0.14
N VAL A 210 -12.49 -1.11 -0.34
CA VAL A 210 -11.32 -1.29 0.53
C VAL A 210 -10.97 0.04 1.18
N LEU A 211 -11.12 0.09 2.51
CA LEU A 211 -10.79 1.22 3.35
C LEU A 211 -9.65 0.81 4.29
N GLU A 212 -8.46 0.56 3.73
CA GLU A 212 -7.30 0.14 4.52
C GLU A 212 -6.54 1.36 5.05
N GLY A 213 -6.44 1.48 6.37
CA GLY A 213 -5.53 2.45 6.98
C GLY A 213 -5.98 3.91 6.91
N ILE A 214 -7.27 4.16 6.60
CA ILE A 214 -7.79 5.53 6.46
C ILE A 214 -8.68 5.99 7.61
N LEU A 215 -9.38 5.07 8.30
CA LEU A 215 -10.46 5.43 9.24
C LEU A 215 -9.97 6.25 10.45
N TYR A 216 -8.71 6.09 10.86
CA TYR A 216 -8.13 6.84 11.97
C TYR A 216 -7.65 8.25 11.59
N TYR A 217 -7.73 8.62 10.30
CA TYR A 217 -7.46 9.97 9.82
C TYR A 217 -8.73 10.80 9.57
N LEU A 218 -9.90 10.18 9.74
CA LEU A 218 -11.20 10.81 9.56
C LEU A 218 -11.79 11.19 10.92
N SER A 219 -12.44 12.35 10.99
CA SER A 219 -13.33 12.68 12.09
C SER A 219 -14.48 11.66 12.15
N HIS A 220 -15.14 11.57 13.31
CA HIS A 220 -16.29 10.67 13.48
C HIS A 220 -17.39 10.91 12.43
N SER A 221 -17.67 12.18 12.08
CA SER A 221 -18.63 12.54 11.04
C SER A 221 -18.18 12.08 9.65
N GLU A 222 -16.92 12.30 9.29
CA GLU A 222 -16.39 11.87 7.98
C GLU A 222 -16.36 10.35 7.85
N ALA A 223 -15.94 9.64 8.91
CA ALA A 223 -15.96 8.18 8.95
C ALA A 223 -17.41 7.64 8.83
N THR A 224 -18.34 8.22 9.59
CA THR A 224 -19.75 7.82 9.54
C THR A 224 -20.37 8.11 8.18
N GLN A 225 -20.06 9.26 7.57
CA GLN A 225 -20.52 9.61 6.24
C GLN A 225 -19.98 8.63 5.19
N SER A 226 -18.68 8.30 5.22
CA SER A 226 -18.10 7.29 4.33
C SER A 226 -18.84 5.94 4.43
N LEU A 227 -19.14 5.49 5.65
CA LEU A 227 -19.86 4.23 5.91
C LEU A 227 -21.35 4.28 5.56
N GLN A 228 -22.03 5.40 5.81
CA GLN A 228 -23.46 5.58 5.53
C GLN A 228 -23.76 5.60 4.03
N PHE A 229 -22.86 6.12 3.20
CA PHE A 229 -23.00 5.99 1.76
C PHE A 229 -22.87 4.54 1.28
N HIS A 230 -22.19 3.66 2.03
CA HIS A 230 -22.12 2.23 1.73
C HIS A 230 -23.36 1.45 2.20
N LEU A 231 -24.16 1.96 3.13
CA LEU A 231 -25.31 1.25 3.70
C LEU A 231 -26.43 0.87 2.68
N PRO A 232 -26.78 1.72 1.69
CA PRO A 232 -27.67 1.29 0.59
C PRO A 232 -27.09 0.17 -0.28
N PHE A 233 -25.75 0.02 -0.32
CA PHE A 233 -25.06 -1.01 -1.08
C PHE A 233 -24.79 -2.29 -0.25
N LEU A 234 -24.62 -2.15 1.07
CA LEU A 234 -24.43 -3.26 2.02
C LEU A 234 -25.74 -3.98 2.38
N GLN A 235 -26.91 -3.35 2.19
CA GLN A 235 -28.22 -3.98 2.40
C GLN A 235 -28.57 -5.09 1.37
N ARG A 236 -27.67 -5.43 0.44
CA ARG A 236 -27.84 -6.55 -0.51
C ARG A 236 -27.05 -7.81 -0.14
N LEU A 237 -26.47 -7.87 1.05
CA LEU A 237 -25.87 -9.08 1.61
C LEU A 237 -26.68 -9.51 2.84
N ALA A 238 -27.75 -10.28 2.58
CA ALA A 238 -28.40 -11.17 3.55
C ALA A 238 -27.97 -12.61 3.24
#